data_AF-A0A3D0M929-F1
#
_entry.id   AF-A0A3D0M929-F1
#
_cell.length_a   1.000
_cell.length_b   1.000
_cell.length_c   1.000
_cell.angle_alpha   90.00
_cell.angle_beta   90.00
_cell.angle_gamma   90.00
#
_symmetry.space_group_name_H-M   'P 1'
#
loop_
_entity.id
_entity.type
_entity.pdbx_description
1 polymer ?
#
loop_
_entity_poly.entity_id
_entity_poly.type
_entity_poly.pdbx_seq_one_letter_code
_entity_poly.pdbx_strand_id
1 'polypeptide(L)' 'KEYPARKDYTDSELALSVALDQAGPGDKVVILGGLGGRLDHTLSNIFLLLRGEKENVDVLLCDGFNEVQLIRGP' A
#
# COMPACT_ATOMS: atom_id res chain seq x y z
N LYS A 1 -9.32 3.81 13.03
CA LYS A 1 -9.51 2.52 13.72
C LYS A 1 -8.25 2.22 14.52
N GLU A 2 -8.35 1.83 15.77
CA GLU A 2 -7.19 1.35 16.55
C GLU A 2 -7.15 -0.19 16.51
N TYR A 3 -5.95 -0.74 16.48
CA TYR A 3 -5.71 -2.17 16.41
C TYR A 3 -4.70 -2.57 17.50
N PRO A 4 -4.81 -3.79 18.07
CA PRO A 4 -3.88 -4.24 19.10
C PRO A 4 -2.44 -4.34 18.57
N ALA A 5 -1.46 -4.27 19.48
CA ALA A 5 -0.05 -4.40 19.12
C ALA A 5 0.28 -5.80 18.59
N ARG A 6 -0.28 -6.86 19.19
CA ARG A 6 -0.17 -8.23 18.68
C ARG A 6 -1.34 -8.50 17.72
N LYS A 7 -1.01 -8.74 16.46
CA LYS A 7 -1.93 -8.99 15.36
C LYS A 7 -1.15 -9.62 14.19
N ASP A 8 -1.87 -10.20 13.25
CA ASP A 8 -1.27 -10.89 12.10
C ASP A 8 -0.92 -9.93 10.94
N TYR A 9 -1.59 -8.78 10.88
CA TYR A 9 -1.41 -7.78 9.82
C TYR A 9 -0.59 -6.58 10.31
N THR A 10 0.29 -6.09 9.44
CA THR A 10 1.02 -4.84 9.64
C THR A 10 0.08 -3.63 9.64
N ASP A 11 0.56 -2.52 10.19
CA ASP A 11 -0.20 -1.26 10.16
C ASP A 11 -0.47 -0.78 8.73
N SER A 12 0.51 -0.93 7.82
CA SER A 12 0.34 -0.59 6.39
C SER A 12 -0.73 -1.44 5.71
N GLU A 13 -0.78 -2.75 5.98
CA GLU A 13 -1.80 -3.64 5.43
C GLU A 13 -3.20 -3.28 5.90
N LEU A 14 -3.34 -2.96 7.18
CA LEU A 14 -4.62 -2.54 7.76
C LEU A 14 -5.05 -1.17 7.24
N ALA A 15 -4.13 -0.22 7.17
CA ALA A 15 -4.38 1.11 6.62
C ALA A 15 -4.83 1.04 5.16
N LEU A 16 -4.14 0.25 4.33
CA LEU A 16 -4.53 0.04 2.95
C LEU A 16 -5.90 -0.62 2.84
N SER A 17 -6.20 -1.63 3.68
CA SER A 17 -7.53 -2.27 3.67
C SER A 17 -8.64 -1.24 3.94
N VAL A 18 -8.45 -0.38 4.94
CA VAL A 18 -9.42 0.68 5.26
C VAL A 18 -9.54 1.72 4.14
N ALA A 19 -8.45 2.03 3.43
CA ALA A 19 -8.48 2.93 2.29
C ALA A 19 -9.20 2.30 1.08
N LEU A 20 -8.93 1.03 0.79
CA LEU A 20 -9.57 0.30 -0.30
C LEU A 20 -11.08 0.10 -0.06
N ASP A 21 -11.50 -0.11 1.20
CA ASP A 21 -12.94 -0.17 1.55
C ASP A 21 -13.71 1.13 1.22
N GLN A 22 -12.99 2.26 1.08
CA GLN A 22 -13.56 3.58 0.77
C GLN A 22 -13.30 4.01 -0.67
N ALA A 23 -12.35 3.37 -1.35
CA ALA A 23 -11.97 3.68 -2.72
C ALA A 23 -12.86 2.93 -3.72
N GLY A 24 -13.22 3.61 -4.80
CA GLY A 24 -13.89 3.02 -5.95
C GLY A 24 -12.91 2.62 -7.07
N PRO A 25 -13.38 1.87 -8.08
CA PRO A 25 -12.59 1.57 -9.27
C PRO A 25 -12.07 2.85 -9.95
N GLY A 26 -10.76 2.91 -10.21
CA GLY A 26 -10.10 4.07 -10.82
C GLY A 26 -9.67 5.15 -9.83
N ASP A 27 -9.96 5.00 -8.54
CA ASP A 27 -9.38 5.87 -7.51
C ASP A 27 -7.90 5.57 -7.29
N LYS A 28 -7.21 6.52 -6.66
CA LYS A 28 -5.78 6.42 -6.32
C LYS A 28 -5.57 6.50 -4.81
N VAL A 29 -4.84 5.53 -4.26
CA VAL A 29 -4.36 5.52 -2.88
C VAL A 29 -2.85 5.75 -2.87
N VAL A 30 -2.41 6.80 -2.17
CA VAL A 30 -0.97 7.12 -2.04
C VAL A 30 -0.50 6.78 -0.63
N ILE A 31 0.46 5.88 -0.53
CA ILE A 31 1.12 5.49 0.71
C ILE A 31 2.42 6.29 0.82
N LEU A 32 2.48 7.20 1.80
CA LEU A 32 3.65 8.04 2.06
C LEU A 32 4.56 7.41 3.12
N GLY A 33 5.87 7.56 2.95
CA GLY A 33 6.86 7.09 3.94
C GLY A 33 6.97 5.56 4.04
N GLY A 34 6.51 4.85 2.99
CA GLY A 34 6.56 3.39 2.92
C GLY A 34 7.91 2.82 2.42
N LEU A 35 8.90 3.67 2.16
CA LEU A 35 10.18 3.31 1.57
C LEU A 35 11.36 3.69 2.50
N GLY A 36 12.38 2.82 2.58
CA GLY A 36 13.67 3.13 3.21
C GLY A 36 13.88 2.57 4.62
N GLY A 37 15.12 2.68 5.11
CA GLY A 37 15.58 2.24 6.44
C GLY A 37 15.56 0.73 6.66
N ARG A 38 14.36 0.15 6.72
CA ARG A 38 14.11 -1.29 6.90
C ARG A 38 13.72 -1.93 5.57
N LEU A 39 14.61 -2.75 5.04
CA LEU A 39 14.42 -3.42 3.75
C LEU A 39 13.21 -4.36 3.74
N ASP A 40 13.03 -5.13 4.81
CA ASP A 40 11.90 -6.04 4.98
C ASP A 40 10.55 -5.31 4.94
N HIS A 41 10.45 -4.15 5.60
CA HIS A 41 9.26 -3.30 5.54
C HIS A 41 9.06 -2.71 4.14
N THR A 42 10.14 -2.26 3.49
CA THR A 42 10.09 -1.72 2.13
C THR A 42 9.54 -2.77 1.15
N LEU A 43 10.05 -4.00 1.21
CA LEU A 43 9.57 -5.12 0.38
C LEU A 43 8.11 -5.47 0.69
N SER A 44 7.74 -5.53 1.98
CA SER A 44 6.36 -5.77 2.40
C SER A 44 5.41 -4.71 1.84
N ASN A 45 5.78 -3.42 1.92
CA ASN A 45 5.01 -2.32 1.37
C ASN A 45 4.89 -2.40 -0.15
N ILE A 46 5.97 -2.73 -0.88
CA ILE A 46 5.93 -2.92 -2.34
C ILE A 46 4.93 -4.01 -2.74
N PHE A 47 4.84 -5.10 -1.98
CA PHE A 47 3.84 -6.15 -2.26
C PHE A 47 2.39 -5.72 -2.00
N LEU A 48 2.16 -4.64 -1.25
CA LEU A 48 0.81 -4.09 -1.09
C LEU A 48 0.22 -3.55 -2.40
N LEU A 49 1.07 -3.17 -3.36
CA LEU A 49 0.62 -2.67 -4.65
C LEU A 49 -0.22 -3.71 -5.41
N LEU A 50 0.06 -5.00 -5.22
CA LEU A 50 -0.73 -6.12 -5.77
C LEU A 50 -2.15 -6.19 -5.19
N ARG A 51 -2.41 -5.61 -4.01
CA ARG A 51 -3.75 -5.59 -3.42
C ARG A 51 -4.64 -4.54 -4.10
N GLY A 52 -4.10 -3.35 -4.37
CA GLY A 52 -4.81 -2.32 -5.12
C GLY A 52 -5.24 -2.81 -6.50
N GLU A 53 -4.32 -3.49 -7.19
CA GLU A 53 -4.54 -4.08 -8.49
C GLU A 53 -5.75 -5.05 -8.54
N LYS A 54 -5.96 -5.83 -7.46
CA LYS A 54 -7.09 -6.77 -7.35
C LYS A 54 -8.43 -6.07 -7.20
N GLU A 55 -8.43 -4.90 -6.55
CA GLU A 55 -9.62 -4.08 -6.32
C GLU A 55 -9.82 -3.01 -7.43
N ASN A 56 -8.99 -3.02 -8.48
CA ASN A 56 -8.96 -2.02 -9.55
C ASN A 56 -8.75 -0.58 -9.04
N VAL A 57 -7.89 -0.44 -8.03
CA VAL A 57 -7.48 0.82 -7.41
C VAL A 57 -5.98 1.02 -7.63
N ASP A 58 -5.59 2.21 -8.11
CA ASP A 58 -4.19 2.56 -8.29
C ASP A 58 -3.54 2.83 -6.94
N VAL A 59 -2.60 1.98 -6.53
CA VAL A 59 -1.81 2.22 -5.31
C VAL A 59 -0.42 2.70 -5.69
N LEU A 60 0.01 3.80 -5.07
CA LEU A 60 1.32 4.40 -5.25
C LEU A 60 2.06 4.43 -3.92
N LEU A 61 3.30 3.93 -3.90
CA LEU A 61 4.24 4.23 -2.83
C LEU A 61 5.05 5.45 -3.23
N CYS A 62 5.11 6.45 -2.34
CA CYS A 62 5.85 7.68 -2.60
C CYS A 62 6.67 8.08 -1.37
N ASP A 63 7.91 8.49 -1.61
CA ASP A 63 8.75 9.22 -0.66
C ASP A 63 9.28 10.51 -1.31
N GLY A 64 10.21 11.22 -0.65
CA GLY A 64 10.76 12.46 -1.20
C GLY A 64 11.62 12.32 -2.47
N PHE A 65 11.94 11.10 -2.88
CA PHE A 65 12.88 10.79 -3.96
C PHE A 65 12.37 9.75 -4.96
N ASN A 66 11.45 8.88 -4.54
CA ASN A 66 11.02 7.69 -5.26
C ASN A 66 9.51 7.59 -5.32
N GLU A 67 9.03 7.12 -6.47
CA GLU A 67 7.66 6.70 -6.70
C GLU A 67 7.66 5.26 -7.23
N VAL A 68 6.88 4.39 -6.61
CA VAL A 68 6.76 2.98 -7.00
C VAL A 68 5.29 2.64 -7.19
N GLN A 69 4.96 2.18 -8.40
CA GLN A 69 3.63 1.73 -8.79
C GLN A 69 3.71 0.39 -9.51
N LEU A 70 2.65 -0.39 -9.42
CA LEU A 70 2.51 -1.61 -10.20
C LEU A 70 1.95 -1.25 -11.58
N ILE A 71 2.62 -1.73 -12.64
CA ILE A 71 2.16 -1.58 -14.02
C ILE A 71 1.68 -2.93 -14.55
N ARG A 72 0.57 -2.94 -15.29
CA ARG A 72 0.15 -4.09 -16.09
C ARG A 72 0.68 -3.94 -17.51
N GLY A 73 1.43 -4.93 -17.96
CA GLY A 73 1.81 -5.06 -19.36
C GLY A 73 0.61 -5.44 -20.24
N PRO A 74 0.76 -5.34 -21.58
CA PRO A 74 -0.24 -5.81 -22.55
C PRO A 74 -0.51 -7.31 -22.45
#